data_AF-A0A1Z5HRI1-F1
#
_entry.id   AF-A0A1Z5HRI1-F1
#
_cell.length_a   1.000
_cell.length_b   1.000
_cell.length_c   1.000
_cell.angle_alpha   90.00
_cell.angle_beta   90.00
_cell.angle_gamma   90.00
#
_symmetry.space_group_name_H-M   'P 1'
#
loop_
_entity.id
_entity.type
_entity.pdbx_description
1 polymer ?
#
loop_
_entity_poly.entity_id
_entity_poly.type
_entity_poly.pdbx_seq_one_letter_code
_entity_poly.pdbx_strand_id
1 'polypeptide(L)'
;NHNRKEQGLKMKTWLIKELNEGNLDFRKLEWMLFNLLIGVFRHLMAEILEAIDLFLMATRDTKRYILKERNPRTLQTLVGEMTFKRRYYWDKEEGTWVYL
;
A
#
# COMPACT_ATOMS: atom_id res chain seq x y z
N ASN A 1 1.00 -21.65 -15.79
CA ASN A 1 0.00 -21.25 -16.81
C ASN A 1 -1.34 -21.98 -16.74
N HIS A 2 -1.41 -23.27 -16.34
CA HIS A 2 -2.68 -24.02 -16.23
C HIS A 2 -3.60 -23.50 -15.09
N ASN A 3 -3.04 -23.28 -13.90
CA ASN A 3 -3.78 -22.83 -12.71
C ASN A 3 -4.46 -21.45 -12.88
N ARG A 4 -3.80 -20.48 -13.53
CA ARG A 4 -4.39 -19.14 -13.79
C ARG A 4 -5.60 -19.19 -14.73
N LYS A 5 -5.59 -20.08 -15.73
CA LYS A 5 -6.72 -20.26 -16.66
C LYS A 5 -7.92 -20.89 -15.95
N GLU A 6 -7.67 -21.87 -15.09
CA GLU A 6 -8.70 -22.54 -14.30
C GLU A 6 -9.36 -21.59 -13.28
N GLN A 7 -8.56 -20.78 -12.58
CA GLN A 7 -9.07 -19.74 -11.68
C GLN A 7 -9.91 -18.69 -12.42
N GLY A 8 -9.46 -18.27 -13.61
CA GLY A 8 -10.20 -17.35 -14.45
C GLY A 8 -11.55 -17.92 -14.93
N LEU A 9 -11.60 -19.22 -15.23
CA LEU A 9 -12.85 -19.88 -15.63
C LEU A 9 -13.82 -19.98 -14.45
N LYS A 10 -13.35 -20.40 -13.27
CA LYS A 10 -14.16 -20.47 -12.04
C LYS A 10 -14.76 -19.11 -11.68
N MET A 11 -13.98 -18.04 -11.78
CA MET A 11 -14.45 -16.68 -11.53
C MET A 11 -15.56 -16.26 -12.50
N LYS A 12 -15.40 -16.53 -13.80
CA LYS A 12 -16.43 -16.22 -14.80
C LYS A 12 -17.73 -16.96 -14.52
N THR A 13 -17.64 -18.26 -14.22
CA THR A 13 -18.82 -19.07 -13.89
C THR A 13 -19.54 -18.56 -12.65
N TRP A 14 -18.79 -18.15 -11.61
CA TRP A 14 -19.37 -17.55 -10.41
C TRP A 14 -20.08 -16.21 -10.72
N LEU A 15 -19.44 -15.30 -11.45
CA LEU A 15 -20.04 -14.00 -11.80
C LEU A 15 -21.36 -14.14 -12.58
N ILE A 16 -21.41 -15.07 -13.55
CA ILE A 16 -22.62 -15.34 -14.33
C ILE A 16 -23.73 -15.88 -13.42
N LYS A 17 -23.39 -16.75 -12.47
CA LYS A 17 -24.35 -17.27 -11.50
C LYS A 17 -24.94 -16.14 -10.63
N GLU A 18 -24.11 -15.30 -10.03
CA GLU A 18 -24.56 -14.20 -9.17
C GLU A 18 -25.40 -13.17 -9.94
N LEU A 19 -25.07 -12.92 -11.21
CA LEU A 19 -25.85 -12.06 -12.10
C LEU A 19 -27.24 -12.66 -12.35
N ASN A 20 -27.33 -13.95 -12.66
CA ASN A 20 -28.60 -14.63 -12.91
C ASN A 20 -29.49 -14.70 -11.65
N GLU A 21 -28.89 -14.79 -10.46
CA GLU A 21 -29.61 -14.79 -9.18
C GLU A 21 -30.02 -13.38 -8.72
N GLY A 22 -29.66 -12.33 -9.47
CA GLY A 22 -29.95 -10.92 -9.12
C GLY A 22 -29.08 -10.37 -7.98
N ASN A 23 -28.08 -11.14 -7.53
CA ASN A 23 -27.17 -10.80 -6.44
C ASN A 23 -26.02 -9.88 -6.88
N LEU A 24 -25.82 -9.73 -8.19
CA LEU A 24 -24.78 -8.90 -8.80
C LEU A 24 -25.41 -7.93 -9.81
N ASP A 25 -25.23 -6.63 -9.58
CA ASP A 25 -25.51 -5.58 -10.56
C ASP A 25 -24.22 -4.83 -10.94
N PHE A 26 -24.30 -3.93 -11.91
CA PHE A 26 -23.14 -3.16 -12.36
C PHE A 26 -22.50 -2.32 -11.26
N ARG A 27 -23.31 -1.77 -10.33
CA ARG A 27 -22.81 -0.96 -9.21
C ARG A 27 -22.01 -1.80 -8.24
N LYS A 28 -22.50 -3.00 -7.90
CA LYS A 28 -21.80 -3.94 -7.03
C LYS A 28 -20.52 -4.44 -7.68
N LEU A 29 -20.54 -4.73 -8.98
CA LEU A 29 -19.34 -5.10 -9.72
C LEU A 29 -18.29 -3.98 -9.71
N GLU A 30 -18.69 -2.74 -10.03
CA GLU A 30 -17.81 -1.58 -9.98
C GLU A 30 -17.23 -1.37 -8.59
N TRP A 31 -18.06 -1.41 -7.54
CA TRP A 31 -17.62 -1.27 -6.15
C TRP A 31 -16.62 -2.36 -5.75
N MET A 32 -16.85 -3.61 -6.14
CA MET A 32 -15.93 -4.72 -5.87
C MET A 32 -14.58 -4.50 -6.57
N LEU A 33 -14.58 -4.11 -7.85
CA LEU A 33 -13.37 -3.83 -8.61
C LEU A 33 -12.61 -2.62 -8.06
N PHE A 34 -13.33 -1.55 -7.72
CA PHE A 34 -12.75 -0.35 -7.12
C PHE A 34 -12.04 -0.68 -5.80
N ASN A 35 -12.70 -1.40 -4.89
CA ASN A 35 -12.07 -1.79 -3.62
C ASN A 35 -10.85 -2.69 -3.81
N LEU A 36 -10.88 -3.60 -4.77
CA LEU A 36 -9.72 -4.41 -5.12
C LEU A 36 -8.55 -3.52 -5.56
N LEU A 37 -8.79 -2.57 -6.47
CA LEU A 37 -7.77 -1.64 -6.95
C LEU A 37 -7.21 -0.77 -5.81
N ILE A 38 -8.07 -0.25 -4.92
CA ILE A 38 -7.64 0.52 -3.75
C ILE A 38 -6.77 -0.33 -2.82
N GLY A 39 -7.15 -1.59 -2.57
CA GLY A 39 -6.38 -2.52 -1.76
C GLY A 39 -4.97 -2.75 -2.33
N VAL A 40 -4.89 -3.05 -3.63
CA VAL A 40 -3.61 -3.24 -4.33
C VAL A 40 -2.76 -1.97 -4.30
N PHE A 41 -3.37 -0.81 -4.57
CA PHE A 41 -2.67 0.48 -4.52
C PHE A 41 -2.05 0.74 -3.15
N ARG A 42 -2.84 0.64 -2.07
CA ARG A 42 -2.38 0.92 -0.71
C ARG A 42 -1.25 -0.02 -0.30
N HIS A 43 -1.34 -1.29 -0.67
CA HIS A 43 -0.30 -2.28 -0.39
C HIS A 43 1.01 -1.93 -1.11
N LEU A 44 0.98 -1.77 -2.44
CA LEU A 44 2.18 -1.46 -3.22
C LEU A 44 2.79 -0.12 -2.84
N MET A 45 1.97 0.90 -2.57
CA MET A 45 2.45 2.20 -2.13
C MET A 45 3.18 2.09 -0.79
N ALA A 46 2.66 1.32 0.17
CA ALA A 46 3.32 1.10 1.45
C ALA A 46 4.67 0.41 1.27
N GLU A 47 4.73 -0.65 0.45
CA GLU A 47 5.98 -1.36 0.17
C GLU A 47 7.05 -0.46 -0.46
N ILE A 48 6.66 0.36 -1.44
CA ILE A 48 7.56 1.31 -2.10
C ILE A 48 8.07 2.35 -1.09
N LEU A 49 7.20 2.91 -0.25
CA LEU A 49 7.59 3.90 0.76
C LEU A 49 8.52 3.31 1.81
N GLU A 50 8.31 2.06 2.22
CA GLU A 50 9.22 1.36 3.15
C GLU A 50 10.57 1.01 2.49
N ALA A 51 10.58 0.70 1.19
CA ALA A 51 11.81 0.52 0.44
C ALA A 51 12.62 1.83 0.34
N ILE A 52 11.94 2.96 0.11
CA ILE A 52 12.56 4.30 0.15
C ILE A 52 13.12 4.59 1.55
N ASP A 53 12.38 4.29 2.63
CA ASP A 53 12.87 4.45 4.00
C ASP A 53 14.14 3.62 4.28
N LEU A 54 14.20 2.39 3.78
CA LEU A 54 15.40 1.54 3.87
C LEU A 54 16.58 2.13 3.10
N PHE A 55 16.34 2.64 1.89
CA PHE A 55 17.37 3.30 1.10
C PHE A 55 17.92 4.54 1.83
N LEU A 56 17.05 5.38 2.38
CA LEU A 56 17.45 6.56 3.17
C LEU A 56 18.23 6.16 4.41
N MET A 57 17.84 5.09 5.11
CA MET A 57 18.62 4.57 6.23
C MET A 57 20.05 4.19 5.80
N ALA A 58 20.19 3.48 4.68
CA ALA A 58 21.47 2.98 4.20
C ALA A 58 22.40 4.10 3.68
N THR A 59 21.82 5.17 3.13
CA THR A 59 22.56 6.24 2.44
C THR A 59 22.70 7.53 3.24
N ARG A 60 22.05 7.64 4.42
CA ARG A 60 22.14 8.83 5.25
C ARG A 60 23.57 9.14 5.66
N ASP A 61 23.85 10.43 5.83
CA ASP A 61 25.03 10.85 6.58
C ASP A 61 24.88 10.44 8.06
N THR A 62 25.58 9.38 8.45
CA THR A 62 25.56 8.85 9.83
C THR A 62 26.23 9.78 10.84
N LYS A 63 27.08 10.71 10.39
CA LYS A 63 27.65 11.74 11.24
C LYS A 63 26.66 12.84 11.54
N ARG A 64 25.68 13.12 10.68
CA ARG A 64 24.63 14.12 10.91
C ARG A 64 23.36 13.52 11.53
N TYR A 65 22.86 12.43 10.94
CA TYR A 65 21.55 11.86 11.25
C TYR A 65 21.63 10.61 12.13
N ILE A 66 21.25 10.77 13.40
CA ILE A 66 21.20 9.66 14.37
C ILE A 66 19.80 9.05 14.36
N LEU A 67 19.73 7.74 14.14
CA LEU A 67 18.47 7.00 14.20
C LEU A 67 17.89 7.06 15.62
N LYS A 68 16.62 7.46 15.74
CA LYS A 68 15.87 7.42 16.99
C LYS A 68 15.05 6.15 17.10
N GLU A 69 14.11 5.99 16.17
CA GLU A 69 13.07 4.98 16.21
C GLU A 69 12.42 4.79 14.83
N ARG A 70 11.55 3.79 14.71
CA ARG A 70 10.76 3.50 13.51
C ARG A 70 9.29 3.52 13.88
N ASN A 71 8.55 4.49 13.36
CA ASN A 71 7.17 4.77 13.75
C ASN A 71 6.20 4.57 12.58
N PRO A 72 4.96 4.13 12.85
CA PRO A 72 3.90 4.18 11.85
C PRO A 72 3.54 5.62 11.51
N ARG A 73 3.34 5.91 10.23
CA ARG A 73 2.88 7.21 9.70
C ARG A 73 1.72 6.99 8.77
N THR A 74 0.66 7.75 8.98
CA THR A 74 -0.54 7.75 8.13
C THR A 74 -0.47 8.93 7.17
N LEU A 75 -0.71 8.66 5.88
CA LEU A 75 -0.87 9.67 4.85
C LEU A 75 -2.29 9.70 4.35
N GLN A 76 -2.81 10.90 4.14
CA GLN A 76 -4.02 11.09 3.35
C GLN A 76 -3.65 10.98 1.87
N THR A 77 -4.24 10.03 1.15
CA THR A 77 -4.04 9.87 -0.30
C THR A 77 -5.36 10.06 -1.05
N LEU A 78 -5.29 10.09 -2.38
CA LEU A 78 -6.47 10.12 -3.24
C LEU A 78 -7.41 8.93 -3.01
N VAL A 79 -6.87 7.81 -2.53
CA VAL A 79 -7.63 6.58 -2.28
C VAL A 79 -7.91 6.35 -0.80
N GLY A 80 -7.84 7.41 0.01
CA GLY A 80 -8.04 7.38 1.45
C GLY A 80 -6.74 7.23 2.24
N GLU A 81 -6.88 6.98 3.53
CA GLU A 81 -5.75 6.85 4.44
C GLU A 81 -4.96 5.56 4.21
N MET A 82 -3.64 5.66 4.32
CA MET A 82 -2.75 4.51 4.38
C MET A 82 -1.65 4.73 5.41
N THR A 83 -1.21 3.66 6.06
CA THR A 83 -0.16 3.70 7.09
C THR A 83 1.03 2.86 6.63
N PHE A 84 2.24 3.39 6.83
CA PHE A 84 3.50 2.69 6.59
C PHE A 84 4.51 3.04 7.68
N LYS A 85 5.58 2.24 7.85
CA LYS A 85 6.59 2.48 8.89
C LYS A 85 7.82 3.20 8.34
N ARG A 86 8.16 4.35 8.92
CA ARG A 86 9.35 5.16 8.56
C ARG A 86 10.23 5.45 9.77
N ARG A 87 11.52 5.67 9.55
CA ARG A 87 12.50 6.02 10.58
C ARG A 87 12.54 7.52 10.86
N TYR A 88 12.74 7.85 12.12
CA TYR A 88 12.85 9.23 12.61
C TYR A 88 14.26 9.49 13.12
N TYR A 89 14.81 10.65 12.80
CA TYR A 89 16.22 10.97 13.02
C TYR A 89 16.40 12.26 13.81
N TRP A 90 17.43 12.30 14.64
CA TRP A 90 17.97 13.55 15.18
C TRP A 90 18.94 14.14 14.16
N ASP A 91 18.68 15.36 13.70
CA ASP A 91 19.63 16.16 12.94
C ASP A 91 20.54 16.91 13.92
N LYS A 92 21.83 16.53 13.95
CA LYS A 92 22.80 17.17 14.84
C LYS A 92 23.21 18.57 14.41
N GLU A 93 23.04 18.94 13.16
CA GLU A 93 23.41 20.27 12.66
C GLU A 93 22.31 21.27 12.99
N GLU A 94 21.06 20.91 12.70
CA GLU A 94 19.89 21.79 12.92
C GLU A 94 19.29 21.65 14.34
N GLY A 95 19.73 20.65 15.12
CA GLY A 95 19.22 20.41 16.47
C GLY A 95 17.73 20.09 16.50
N THR A 96 17.23 19.38 15.49
CA THR A 96 15.79 19.10 15.34
C THR A 96 15.54 17.65 14.91
N TRP A 97 14.32 17.20 15.12
CA TRP A 97 13.90 15.85 14.76
C TRP A 97 13.23 15.81 13.38
N VAL A 98 13.77 15.00 12.47
CA VAL A 98 13.36 14.98 11.06
C VAL A 98 13.04 13.58 10.53
N TYR A 99 12.17 13.53 9.54
CA TYR A 99 12.07 12.40 8.61
C TYR A 99 12.88 12.78 7.37
N LEU A 100 13.98 12.06 7.12
CA LEU A 100 14.71 12.13 5.85
C LEU A 100 13.82 11.69 4.70
#